data_AF-A0A4Q4YP88-F1
#
_entry.id   AF-A0A4Q4YP88-F1
#
_cell.length_a   1.000
_cell.length_b   1.000
_cell.length_c   1.000
_cell.angle_alpha   90.00
_cell.angle_beta   90.00
_cell.angle_gamma   90.00
#
_symmetry.space_group_name_H-M   'P 1'
#
loop_
_entity.id
_entity.type
_entity.pdbx_description
1 polymer ?
#
loop_
_entity_poly.entity_id
_entity_poly.type
_entity_poly.pdbx_seq_one_letter_code
_entity_poly.pdbx_strand_id
1 'polypeptide(L)'
;MLRTFQGIRVAILVGIGGGVPSRQHDIRLGDIVVSAVGDETPGMLQYDYDITVATKKFHPSQIVSLESYAIEEAAKVLQNRYSETTDRLATRAQYVVDQFFGKRGKNDYARPSPETDKLYKAGSIRPSNDSNSDALDGGDSPADLVQRTPRQEGEDNPAIHYGLIASARRSMNDAYIRDTLAAEKNILCFEKEAAGLMNIFPSFVIKGISDYADTHGDRKWEGYATAAASAYAKDFLYVLRSEQVKNERPVQPHSDSFPSGGETTPDTRSSLRVKLENKHKTIEGHTRTCTLKFNGRTIWGPRGCHDNTIDLKNAIETADPRFNLYLERKPKSIEGHTKYISVISNGNVTLDRLSTHDNMQGFIDAIESAVGLKISL
;
A
#
# COMPACT_ATOMS: atom_id res chain seq x y z
N MET A 1 -8.67 18.23 5.28
CA MET A 1 -8.66 18.76 3.90
C MET A 1 -10.02 18.56 3.21
N LEU A 2 -10.54 17.33 3.01
CA LEU A 2 -11.85 17.12 2.34
C LEU A 2 -13.06 17.76 3.04
N ARG A 3 -13.05 17.85 4.38
CA ARG A 3 -14.09 18.57 5.14
C ARG A 3 -14.20 20.04 4.74
N THR A 4 -13.07 20.67 4.43
CA THR A 4 -12.97 22.11 4.09
C THR A 4 -13.08 22.33 2.58
N PHE A 5 -12.47 21.44 1.78
CA PHE A 5 -12.38 21.54 0.33
C PHE A 5 -13.20 20.42 -0.33
N GLN A 6 -14.52 20.57 -0.31
CA GLN A 6 -15.47 19.60 -0.90
C GLN A 6 -15.42 19.56 -2.44
N GLY A 7 -14.71 20.52 -3.06
CA GLY A 7 -14.48 20.62 -4.49
C GLY A 7 -13.35 19.73 -5.02
N ILE A 8 -12.61 19.02 -4.16
CA ILE A 8 -11.51 18.15 -4.61
C ILE A 8 -12.10 16.94 -5.35
N ARG A 9 -11.55 16.65 -6.54
CA ARG A 9 -12.00 15.58 -7.45
C ARG A 9 -10.91 14.57 -7.75
N VAL A 10 -9.69 15.06 -7.88
CA VAL A 10 -8.50 14.28 -8.18
C VAL A 10 -7.38 14.68 -7.24
N ALA A 11 -6.56 13.72 -6.85
CA ALA A 11 -5.33 13.94 -6.11
C ALA A 11 -4.17 13.35 -6.93
N ILE A 12 -3.12 14.15 -7.14
CA ILE A 12 -1.90 13.72 -7.84
C ILE A 12 -0.76 13.84 -6.83
N LEU A 13 -0.05 12.73 -6.61
CA LEU A 13 1.12 12.68 -5.76
C LEU A 13 2.36 12.56 -6.64
N VAL A 14 3.19 13.60 -6.61
CA VAL A 14 4.44 13.66 -7.37
C VAL A 14 5.60 13.66 -6.38
N GLY A 15 6.61 12.84 -6.62
CA GLY A 15 7.79 12.81 -5.76
C GLY A 15 8.83 11.82 -6.26
N ILE A 16 9.63 11.29 -5.33
CA ILE A 16 10.64 10.27 -5.61
C ILE A 16 10.27 8.94 -4.97
N GLY A 17 10.84 7.86 -5.49
CA GLY A 17 10.68 6.51 -4.98
C GLY A 17 11.85 5.61 -5.35
N GLY A 18 11.89 4.44 -4.72
CA GLY A 18 12.88 3.41 -5.00
C GLY A 18 12.40 2.49 -6.12
N GLY A 19 13.18 2.38 -7.18
CA GLY A 19 12.85 1.58 -8.36
C GLY A 19 13.14 0.10 -8.15
N VAL A 20 12.41 -0.73 -8.88
CA VAL A 20 12.58 -2.19 -8.87
C VAL A 20 13.03 -2.67 -10.25
N PRO A 21 14.34 -2.81 -10.49
CA PRO A 21 14.85 -3.34 -11.74
C PRO A 21 14.47 -4.81 -11.90
N SER A 22 14.01 -5.20 -13.09
CA SER A 22 13.73 -6.59 -13.44
C SER A 22 14.08 -6.86 -14.91
N ARG A 23 13.97 -8.12 -15.34
CA ARG A 23 14.17 -8.46 -16.76
C ARG A 23 13.11 -7.87 -17.67
N GLN A 24 11.90 -7.65 -17.16
CA GLN A 24 10.78 -7.09 -17.92
C GLN A 24 10.80 -5.55 -17.90
N HIS A 25 11.25 -4.98 -16.79
CA HIS A 25 11.32 -3.54 -16.58
C HIS A 25 12.75 -3.15 -16.18
N ASP A 26 13.52 -2.66 -17.15
CA ASP A 26 14.88 -2.16 -16.93
C ASP A 26 14.87 -0.77 -16.27
N ILE A 27 14.29 -0.68 -15.07
CA ILE A 27 14.14 0.57 -14.31
C ILE A 27 15.52 1.09 -13.89
N ARG A 28 15.80 2.36 -14.17
CA ARG A 28 17.07 3.04 -13.90
C ARG A 28 16.88 4.30 -13.06
N LEU A 29 17.96 4.78 -12.45
CA LEU A 29 17.91 6.06 -11.74
C LEU A 29 17.59 7.20 -12.72
N GLY A 30 16.68 8.07 -12.30
CA GLY A 30 16.12 9.14 -13.14
C GLY A 30 14.94 8.72 -14.04
N ASP A 31 14.62 7.43 -14.16
CA ASP A 31 13.37 6.99 -14.77
C ASP A 31 12.15 7.46 -13.97
N ILE A 32 10.97 7.30 -14.56
CA ILE A 32 9.70 7.61 -13.89
C ILE A 32 8.86 6.33 -13.83
N VAL A 33 8.25 6.08 -12.67
CA VAL A 33 7.19 5.09 -12.52
C VAL A 33 5.88 5.83 -12.25
N VAL A 34 4.85 5.48 -13.03
CA VAL A 34 3.51 6.05 -12.98
C VAL A 34 2.54 4.96 -12.54
N SER A 35 1.72 5.23 -11.52
CA SER A 35 0.70 4.29 -11.08
C SER A 35 -0.30 4.05 -12.21
N ALA A 36 -0.46 2.80 -12.62
CA ALA A 36 -1.41 2.41 -13.65
C ALA A 36 -2.16 1.15 -13.25
N VAL A 37 -3.47 1.14 -13.49
CA VAL A 37 -4.32 -0.04 -13.28
C VAL A 37 -4.17 -0.95 -14.49
N GLY A 38 -3.76 -2.20 -14.25
CA GLY A 38 -3.76 -3.27 -15.25
C GLY A 38 -4.96 -4.21 -15.07
N ASP A 39 -5.09 -5.20 -15.96
CA ASP A 39 -6.23 -6.13 -15.97
C ASP A 39 -6.44 -6.88 -14.63
N GLU A 40 -5.35 -7.16 -13.90
CA GLU A 40 -5.38 -7.83 -12.59
C GLU A 40 -4.49 -7.16 -11.53
N THR A 41 -3.88 -6.02 -11.86
CA THR A 41 -2.94 -5.32 -10.98
C THR A 41 -3.47 -3.94 -10.62
N PRO A 42 -3.62 -3.64 -9.31
CA PRO A 42 -4.01 -2.30 -8.88
C PRO A 42 -2.90 -1.30 -9.21
N GLY A 43 -3.26 -0.02 -9.34
CA GLY A 43 -2.26 1.05 -9.49
C GLY A 43 -1.42 1.26 -8.23
N MET A 44 -1.97 0.91 -7.06
CA MET A 44 -1.28 1.04 -5.78
C MET A 44 -1.55 -0.12 -4.81
N LEU A 45 -0.55 -0.40 -3.97
CA LEU A 45 -0.62 -1.38 -2.90
C LEU A 45 -0.06 -0.74 -1.61
N GLN A 46 -0.89 -0.64 -0.58
CA GLN A 46 -0.38 -0.35 0.76
C GLN A 46 0.21 -1.62 1.36
N TYR A 47 1.40 -1.49 1.91
CA TYR A 47 1.99 -2.51 2.76
C TYR A 47 2.42 -1.89 4.08
N ASP A 48 2.23 -2.63 5.17
CA ASP A 48 2.76 -2.24 6.46
C ASP A 48 3.78 -3.29 6.90
N TYR A 49 5.03 -2.84 7.05
CA TYR A 49 6.10 -3.67 7.57
C TYR A 49 6.01 -3.71 9.09
N ASP A 50 5.12 -4.56 9.62
CA ASP A 50 5.15 -4.94 11.03
C ASP A 50 6.41 -5.78 11.26
N ILE A 51 7.46 -5.10 11.72
CA ILE A 51 8.67 -5.76 12.23
C ILE A 51 8.26 -6.70 13.36
N THR A 52 8.26 -8.00 13.06
CA THR A 52 8.97 -8.92 13.94
C THR A 52 10.21 -9.36 13.18
N VAL A 53 11.38 -8.88 13.63
CA VAL A 53 12.74 -9.19 13.14
C VAL A 53 12.98 -10.71 13.01
N ALA A 54 12.10 -11.56 13.57
CA ALA A 54 12.21 -13.01 13.53
C ALA A 54 11.48 -13.71 12.35
N THR A 55 10.50 -13.10 11.66
CA THR A 55 9.63 -13.87 10.73
C THR A 55 9.60 -13.42 9.27
N LYS A 56 10.06 -12.20 8.92
CA LYS A 56 10.05 -11.67 7.54
C LYS A 56 8.73 -11.89 6.78
N LYS A 57 7.58 -11.91 7.46
CA LYS A 57 6.28 -12.14 6.82
C LYS A 57 5.60 -10.84 6.42
N PHE A 58 5.34 -10.72 5.13
CA PHE A 58 4.58 -9.62 4.52
C PHE A 58 3.09 -9.80 4.76
N HIS A 59 2.40 -8.71 5.12
CA HIS A 59 0.95 -8.64 5.12
C HIS A 59 0.56 -7.45 4.24
N PRO A 60 0.01 -7.67 3.03
CA PRO A 60 -0.57 -6.57 2.28
C PRO A 60 -1.71 -6.02 3.13
N SER A 61 -1.60 -4.76 3.54
CA SER A 61 -2.59 -4.15 4.42
C SER A 61 -3.79 -3.65 3.62
N GLN A 62 -3.59 -3.22 2.37
CA GLN A 62 -4.67 -2.73 1.52
C GLN A 62 -4.29 -2.63 0.05
N ILE A 63 -5.21 -2.99 -0.84
CA ILE A 63 -5.13 -2.71 -2.28
C ILE A 63 -5.97 -1.47 -2.57
N VAL A 64 -5.41 -0.48 -3.27
CA VAL A 64 -6.11 0.77 -3.61
C VAL A 64 -5.90 1.09 -5.08
N SER A 65 -6.98 1.14 -5.85
CA SER A 65 -7.00 1.67 -7.20
C SER A 65 -7.69 3.03 -7.20
N LEU A 66 -7.10 4.01 -7.91
CA LEU A 66 -7.83 5.21 -8.28
C LEU A 66 -8.67 4.87 -9.52
N GLU A 67 -9.98 4.78 -9.34
CA GLU A 67 -10.94 4.67 -10.44
C GLU A 67 -11.33 6.09 -10.88
N SER A 68 -10.55 6.69 -11.78
CA SER A 68 -10.85 8.00 -12.37
C SER A 68 -10.65 7.95 -13.87
N TYR A 69 -11.76 8.10 -14.59
CA TYR A 69 -11.77 8.12 -16.05
C TYR A 69 -10.91 9.26 -16.61
N ALA A 70 -10.98 10.46 -16.00
CA ALA A 70 -10.21 11.62 -16.45
C ALA A 70 -8.70 11.39 -16.34
N ILE A 71 -8.26 10.75 -15.24
CA ILE A 71 -6.86 10.40 -15.00
C ILE A 71 -6.41 9.31 -15.96
N GLU A 72 -7.20 8.25 -16.12
CA GLU A 72 -6.88 7.12 -17.01
C GLU A 72 -6.78 7.55 -18.47
N GLU A 73 -7.72 8.37 -18.96
CA GLU A 73 -7.67 8.90 -20.33
C GLU A 73 -6.42 9.77 -20.53
N ALA A 74 -6.14 10.67 -19.58
CA ALA A 74 -4.96 11.53 -19.67
C ALA A 74 -3.65 10.73 -19.65
N ALA A 75 -3.57 9.69 -18.81
CA ALA A 75 -2.41 8.81 -18.73
C ALA A 75 -2.20 8.04 -20.04
N LYS A 76 -3.27 7.49 -20.64
CA LYS A 76 -3.21 6.79 -21.94
C LYS A 76 -2.77 7.71 -23.07
N VAL A 77 -3.31 8.93 -23.14
CA VAL A 77 -2.90 9.92 -24.15
C VAL A 77 -1.42 10.27 -24.01
N LEU A 78 -0.94 10.46 -22.78
CA LEU A 78 0.46 10.80 -22.54
C LEU A 78 1.39 9.61 -22.82
N GLN A 79 0.98 8.40 -22.45
CA GLN A 79 1.69 7.15 -22.78
C GLN A 79 1.86 7.00 -24.30
N ASN A 80 0.80 7.19 -25.07
CA ASN A 80 0.87 7.13 -26.53
C ASN A 80 1.81 8.21 -27.09
N ARG A 81 1.73 9.45 -26.60
CA ARG A 81 2.61 10.54 -27.03
C ARG A 81 4.08 10.22 -26.79
N TYR A 82 4.43 9.70 -25.62
CA TYR A 82 5.81 9.32 -25.32
C TYR A 82 6.26 8.09 -26.12
N SER A 83 5.35 7.23 -26.57
CA SER A 83 5.68 6.10 -27.45
C SER A 83 5.84 6.47 -28.93
N GLU A 84 5.12 7.48 -29.42
CA GLU A 84 5.07 7.83 -30.85
C GLU A 84 6.08 8.92 -31.25
N THR A 85 6.42 9.81 -30.33
CA THR A 85 7.32 10.94 -30.60
C THR A 85 8.62 10.83 -29.81
N THR A 86 9.73 11.25 -30.41
CA THR A 86 11.04 11.44 -29.73
C THR A 86 11.01 12.65 -28.78
N ASP A 87 9.88 12.90 -28.13
CA ASP A 87 9.69 13.98 -27.18
C ASP A 87 10.38 13.57 -25.89
N ARG A 88 11.70 13.79 -25.86
CA ARG A 88 12.56 13.23 -24.83
C ARG A 88 12.20 13.87 -23.49
N LEU A 89 11.68 13.06 -22.58
CA LEU A 89 11.48 13.42 -21.18
C LEU A 89 12.73 14.08 -20.57
N ALA A 90 13.93 13.66 -20.99
CA ALA A 90 15.20 14.31 -20.62
C ALA A 90 15.22 15.81 -20.93
N THR A 91 14.79 16.20 -22.13
CA THR A 91 14.74 17.61 -22.56
C THR A 91 13.73 18.39 -21.74
N ARG A 92 12.60 17.79 -21.41
CA ARG A 92 11.58 18.41 -20.55
C ARG A 92 12.03 18.56 -19.11
N ALA A 93 12.67 17.54 -18.54
CA ALA A 93 13.28 17.61 -17.23
C ALA A 93 14.33 18.73 -17.18
N GLN A 94 15.20 18.80 -18.21
CA GLN A 94 16.17 19.87 -18.34
C GLN A 94 15.51 21.26 -18.44
N TYR A 95 14.42 21.39 -19.20
CA TYR A 95 13.64 22.62 -19.25
C TYR A 95 13.09 23.02 -17.87
N VAL A 96 12.56 22.06 -17.09
CA VAL A 96 12.09 22.33 -15.72
C VAL A 96 13.24 22.82 -14.84
N VAL A 97 14.40 22.17 -14.92
CA VAL A 97 15.63 22.60 -14.21
C VAL A 97 16.00 24.03 -14.61
N ASP A 98 16.04 24.33 -15.91
CA ASP A 98 16.53 25.60 -16.42
C ASP A 98 15.62 26.80 -16.12
N GLN A 99 14.30 26.57 -16.10
CA GLN A 99 13.30 27.62 -15.94
C GLN A 99 13.00 27.92 -14.47
N PHE A 100 12.91 26.89 -13.63
CA PHE A 100 12.41 27.05 -12.27
C PHE A 100 13.50 27.06 -11.21
N PHE A 101 14.73 26.63 -11.55
CA PHE A 101 15.84 26.59 -10.60
C PHE A 101 16.94 27.58 -10.99
N GLY A 102 17.27 28.48 -10.05
CA GLY A 102 18.40 29.40 -10.19
C GLY A 102 19.75 28.66 -10.23
N LYS A 103 20.86 29.38 -10.42
CA LYS A 103 22.21 28.80 -10.63
C LYS A 103 22.59 27.67 -9.65
N ARG A 104 22.23 27.78 -8.36
CA ARG A 104 22.48 26.72 -7.36
C ARG A 104 21.59 25.49 -7.57
N GLY A 105 20.28 25.68 -7.75
CA GLY A 105 19.35 24.59 -8.01
C GLY A 105 19.57 23.92 -9.38
N LYS A 106 20.22 24.58 -10.34
CA LYS A 106 20.62 23.90 -11.58
C LYS A 106 21.59 22.76 -11.33
N ASN A 107 22.50 22.89 -10.37
CA ASN A 107 23.44 21.82 -10.05
C ASN A 107 22.76 20.70 -9.25
N ASP A 108 21.89 21.06 -8.32
CA ASP A 108 21.23 20.08 -7.43
C ASP A 108 20.19 19.21 -8.18
N TYR A 109 19.62 19.72 -9.27
CA TYR A 109 18.58 19.03 -10.06
C TYR A 109 19.05 18.62 -11.46
N ALA A 110 20.29 18.95 -11.84
CA ALA A 110 20.89 18.46 -13.08
C ALA A 110 21.00 16.94 -13.07
N ARG A 111 20.95 16.35 -14.27
CA ARG A 111 21.14 14.90 -14.43
C ARG A 111 22.55 14.50 -14.00
N PRO A 112 22.72 13.57 -13.04
CA PRO A 112 24.02 13.03 -12.69
C PRO A 112 24.67 12.26 -13.85
N SER A 113 25.98 12.00 -13.74
CA SER A 113 26.68 11.14 -14.69
C SER A 113 26.03 9.74 -14.73
N PRO A 114 25.82 9.14 -15.91
CA PRO A 114 25.31 7.76 -16.03
C PRO A 114 26.12 6.72 -15.24
N GLU A 115 27.42 6.96 -15.03
CA GLU A 115 28.30 6.06 -14.24
C GLU A 115 27.93 6.01 -12.75
N THR A 116 27.11 6.96 -12.28
CA THR A 116 26.60 6.99 -10.91
C THR A 116 25.28 6.23 -10.76
N ASP A 117 24.72 5.69 -11.86
CA ASP A 117 23.63 4.72 -11.82
C ASP A 117 24.20 3.33 -11.53
N LYS A 118 24.31 2.99 -10.24
CA LYS A 118 24.91 1.74 -9.76
C LYS A 118 23.83 0.86 -9.12
N LEU A 119 23.55 -0.29 -9.74
CA LEU A 119 22.71 -1.35 -9.17
C LEU A 119 23.59 -2.45 -8.57
N TYR A 120 23.36 -2.79 -7.32
CA TYR A 120 24.08 -3.86 -6.62
C TYR A 120 23.26 -5.14 -6.55
N LYS A 121 23.94 -6.28 -6.45
CA LYS A 121 23.30 -7.58 -6.18
C LYS A 121 22.58 -7.53 -4.82
N ALA A 122 21.45 -8.22 -4.71
CA ALA A 122 20.64 -8.21 -3.48
C ALA A 122 21.39 -8.65 -2.21
N GLY A 123 22.45 -9.46 -2.35
CA GLY A 123 23.30 -9.89 -1.24
C GLY A 123 24.34 -8.88 -0.78
N SER A 124 24.59 -7.82 -1.56
CA SER A 124 25.45 -6.71 -1.15
C SER A 124 24.69 -5.87 -0.13
N ILE A 125 25.22 -5.75 1.08
CA ILE A 125 24.62 -4.92 2.12
C ILE A 125 25.63 -3.82 2.44
N ARG A 126 25.21 -2.57 2.25
CA ARG A 126 25.96 -1.41 2.71
C ARG A 126 25.78 -1.30 4.22
N PRO A 127 26.85 -1.31 5.03
CA PRO A 127 26.74 -1.11 6.47
C PRO A 127 26.10 0.25 6.76
N SER A 128 25.08 0.27 7.63
CA SER A 128 24.50 1.51 8.12
C SER A 128 25.52 2.20 9.02
N ASN A 129 26.20 3.23 8.52
CA ASN A 129 26.91 4.15 9.41
C ASN A 129 25.88 5.08 10.03
N ASP A 130 25.65 4.96 11.33
CA ASP A 130 24.75 5.82 12.14
C ASP A 130 25.21 7.30 12.22
N SER A 131 26.22 7.69 11.44
CA SER A 131 26.67 9.06 11.32
C SER A 131 26.30 9.59 9.95
N ASN A 132 25.62 10.73 9.99
CA ASN A 132 25.23 11.66 8.92
C ASN A 132 26.44 12.07 8.05
N SER A 133 27.06 11.09 7.40
CA SER A 133 28.26 11.24 6.61
C SER A 133 27.86 10.99 5.17
N ASP A 134 28.14 12.00 4.34
CA ASP A 134 28.28 11.88 2.89
C ASP A 134 29.46 10.93 2.55
N ALA A 135 29.43 9.72 3.10
CA ALA A 135 30.51 8.75 3.04
C ALA A 135 30.58 8.19 1.63
N LEU A 136 31.42 8.87 0.85
CA LEU A 136 32.33 8.41 -0.19
C LEU A 136 32.21 6.92 -0.57
N ASP A 137 32.25 6.72 -1.88
CA ASP A 137 32.25 5.52 -2.74
C ASP A 137 33.21 4.36 -2.34
N GLY A 138 33.70 4.30 -1.11
CA GLY A 138 34.84 3.49 -0.67
C GLY A 138 34.53 2.21 0.09
N GLY A 139 33.27 1.79 0.18
CA GLY A 139 32.86 0.55 0.87
C GLY A 139 32.30 -0.54 -0.04
N ASP A 140 31.93 -0.20 -1.28
CA ASP A 140 31.18 -1.10 -2.14
C ASP A 140 32.13 -1.81 -3.13
N SER A 141 32.06 -3.14 -3.17
CA SER A 141 32.88 -3.94 -4.07
C SER A 141 32.40 -3.81 -5.52
N PRO A 142 33.26 -3.48 -6.50
CA PRO A 142 32.89 -3.51 -7.91
C PRO A 142 32.40 -4.88 -8.38
N ALA A 143 32.76 -5.97 -7.68
CA ALA A 143 32.30 -7.33 -7.98
C ALA A 143 30.81 -7.55 -7.67
N ASP A 144 30.20 -6.69 -6.86
CA ASP A 144 28.79 -6.77 -6.47
C ASP A 144 27.88 -5.91 -7.34
N LEU A 145 28.44 -5.14 -8.28
CA LEU A 145 27.68 -4.41 -9.29
C LEU A 145 27.04 -5.37 -10.29
N VAL A 146 25.76 -5.14 -10.56
CA VAL A 146 25.02 -5.82 -11.63
C VAL A 146 25.43 -5.17 -12.96
N GLN A 147 26.00 -5.98 -13.86
CA GLN A 147 26.35 -5.53 -15.20
C GLN A 147 25.07 -5.32 -16.02
N ARG A 148 24.91 -4.09 -16.54
CA ARG A 148 23.76 -3.69 -17.37
C ARG A 148 24.25 -3.09 -18.68
N THR A 149 23.63 -3.48 -19.78
CA THR A 149 23.94 -2.89 -21.09
C THR A 149 23.55 -1.40 -21.08
N PRO A 150 24.41 -0.48 -21.57
CA PRO A 150 24.01 0.90 -21.76
C PRO A 150 22.80 1.00 -22.71
N ARG A 151 21.83 1.86 -22.38
CA ARG A 151 20.72 2.16 -23.29
C ARG A 151 21.28 2.75 -24.58
N GLN A 152 20.84 2.23 -25.73
CA GLN A 152 21.33 2.68 -27.04
C GLN A 152 20.75 4.04 -27.44
N GLU A 153 21.36 4.66 -28.44
CA GLU A 153 20.82 5.87 -29.06
C GLU A 153 19.47 5.55 -29.72
N GLY A 154 18.40 6.19 -29.25
CA GLY A 154 17.03 5.94 -29.69
C GLY A 154 16.16 5.24 -28.64
N GLU A 155 16.76 4.65 -27.60
CA GLU A 155 16.02 4.21 -26.41
C GLU A 155 15.66 5.39 -25.50
N ASP A 156 14.53 5.28 -24.81
CA ASP A 156 14.10 6.28 -23.84
C ASP A 156 15.07 6.33 -22.65
N ASN A 157 15.60 7.52 -22.40
CA ASN A 157 16.54 7.73 -21.32
C ASN A 157 16.46 9.17 -20.77
N PRO A 158 15.69 9.43 -19.71
CA PRO A 158 14.97 8.46 -18.87
C PRO A 158 13.75 7.84 -19.55
N ALA A 159 13.36 6.65 -19.08
CA ALA A 159 12.18 5.91 -19.51
C ALA A 159 11.01 6.11 -18.54
N ILE A 160 9.79 5.86 -19.03
CA ILE A 160 8.56 5.92 -18.24
C ILE A 160 7.99 4.52 -18.15
N HIS A 161 7.74 4.06 -16.93
CA HIS A 161 7.19 2.75 -16.62
C HIS A 161 5.80 2.92 -16.01
N TYR A 162 4.84 2.12 -16.44
CA TYR A 162 3.46 2.16 -15.95
C TYR A 162 3.15 0.87 -15.21
N GLY A 163 2.72 0.96 -13.95
CA GLY A 163 2.36 -0.24 -13.19
C GLY A 163 2.17 0.00 -11.70
N LEU A 164 2.34 -1.07 -10.92
CA LEU A 164 2.05 -1.07 -9.50
C LEU A 164 3.14 -0.33 -8.69
N ILE A 165 2.70 0.63 -7.87
CA ILE A 165 3.52 1.31 -6.87
C ILE A 165 3.13 0.82 -5.47
N ALA A 166 4.09 0.28 -4.73
CA ALA A 166 3.90 -0.14 -3.35
C ALA A 166 4.25 1.00 -2.39
N SER A 167 3.42 1.18 -1.38
CA SER A 167 3.49 2.31 -0.46
C SER A 167 3.48 1.87 1.00
N ALA A 168 4.39 2.41 1.81
CA ALA A 168 4.44 2.14 3.25
C ALA A 168 4.96 3.32 4.05
N ARG A 169 4.64 3.39 5.34
CA ARG A 169 5.21 4.44 6.22
C ARG A 169 6.74 4.41 6.34
N ARG A 170 7.39 3.30 5.96
CA ARG A 170 8.83 3.09 6.10
C ARG A 170 9.46 2.79 4.75
N SER A 171 10.71 3.23 4.58
CA SER A 171 11.56 2.83 3.43
C SER A 171 11.60 1.33 3.28
N MET A 172 11.43 0.85 2.06
CA MET A 172 12.07 -0.39 1.65
C MET A 172 13.58 -0.13 1.53
N ASN A 173 14.38 -0.92 2.25
CA ASN A 173 15.85 -0.84 2.26
C ASN A 173 16.48 -2.24 2.31
N ASP A 174 15.74 -3.27 1.90
CA ASP A 174 16.19 -4.67 1.86
C ASP A 174 15.90 -5.21 0.47
N ALA A 175 16.98 -5.41 -0.31
CA ALA A 175 16.88 -5.86 -1.69
C ALA A 175 16.23 -7.25 -1.83
N TYR A 176 16.42 -8.17 -0.87
CA TYR A 176 15.78 -9.48 -0.93
C TYR A 176 14.28 -9.39 -0.73
N ILE A 177 13.84 -8.56 0.23
CA ILE A 177 12.41 -8.34 0.48
C ILE A 177 11.80 -7.61 -0.73
N ARG A 178 12.46 -6.55 -1.22
CA ARG A 178 12.08 -5.85 -2.45
C ARG A 178 11.86 -6.82 -3.61
N ASP A 179 12.84 -7.64 -3.92
CA ASP A 179 12.80 -8.58 -5.06
C ASP A 179 11.72 -9.65 -4.87
N THR A 180 11.53 -10.15 -3.64
CA THR A 180 10.48 -11.14 -3.33
C THR A 180 9.09 -10.56 -3.57
N LEU A 181 8.84 -9.35 -3.05
CA LEU A 181 7.54 -8.70 -3.19
C LEU A 181 7.28 -8.25 -4.63
N ALA A 182 8.30 -7.75 -5.30
CA ALA A 182 8.23 -7.42 -6.71
C ALA A 182 7.87 -8.64 -7.57
N ALA A 183 8.48 -9.79 -7.32
CA ALA A 183 8.16 -11.02 -8.03
C ALA A 183 6.73 -11.51 -7.73
N GLU A 184 6.23 -11.36 -6.50
CA GLU A 184 4.89 -11.81 -6.13
C GLU A 184 3.77 -10.90 -6.66
N LYS A 185 3.99 -9.58 -6.66
CA LYS A 185 2.93 -8.58 -6.92
C LYS A 185 3.16 -7.73 -8.17
N ASN A 186 4.28 -7.94 -8.87
CA ASN A 186 4.71 -7.12 -10.00
C ASN A 186 4.89 -5.63 -9.64
N ILE A 187 5.53 -5.36 -8.49
CA ILE A 187 5.81 -4.00 -8.01
C ILE A 187 6.96 -3.39 -8.80
N LEU A 188 6.78 -2.16 -9.28
CA LEU A 188 7.79 -1.41 -10.04
C LEU A 188 8.51 -0.35 -9.19
N CYS A 189 7.85 0.15 -8.13
CA CYS A 189 8.37 1.22 -7.30
C CYS A 189 7.88 1.07 -5.85
N PHE A 190 8.77 1.35 -4.90
CA PHE A 190 8.45 1.52 -3.48
C PHE A 190 8.51 3.01 -3.10
N GLU A 191 7.48 3.51 -2.40
CA GLU A 191 7.42 4.91 -1.94
C GLU A 191 6.78 5.00 -0.53
N LYS A 192 6.74 6.19 0.07
CA LYS A 192 6.32 6.32 1.48
C LYS A 192 5.13 7.20 1.76
N GLU A 193 4.82 8.12 0.85
CA GLU A 193 3.95 9.24 1.16
C GLU A 193 2.48 8.86 0.97
N ALA A 194 2.18 7.94 0.04
CA ALA A 194 0.80 7.62 -0.27
C ALA A 194 0.10 6.77 0.80
N ALA A 195 0.81 5.99 1.62
CA ALA A 195 0.22 5.08 2.61
C ALA A 195 -0.66 5.80 3.64
N GLY A 196 -0.36 7.06 3.93
CA GLY A 196 -1.20 7.89 4.81
C GLY A 196 -2.40 8.55 4.10
N LEU A 197 -2.36 8.63 2.78
CA LEU A 197 -3.33 9.34 1.96
C LEU A 197 -4.29 8.42 1.23
N MET A 198 -3.90 7.19 0.87
CA MET A 198 -4.67 6.27 0.03
C MET A 198 -6.08 5.97 0.59
N ASN A 199 -6.27 6.00 1.91
CA ASN A 199 -7.56 5.75 2.57
C ASN A 199 -8.48 6.96 2.64
N ILE A 200 -7.99 8.13 2.22
CA ILE A 200 -8.72 9.40 2.27
C ILE A 200 -8.79 10.00 0.86
N PHE A 201 -7.79 9.72 0.03
CA PHE A 201 -7.58 10.25 -1.31
C PHE A 201 -6.97 9.15 -2.19
N PRO A 202 -7.78 8.39 -2.94
CA PRO A 202 -7.26 7.64 -4.08
C PRO A 202 -6.47 8.62 -4.95
N SER A 203 -5.20 8.31 -5.22
CA SER A 203 -4.26 9.25 -5.83
C SER A 203 -3.59 8.68 -7.07
N PHE A 204 -3.42 9.52 -8.08
CA PHE A 204 -2.55 9.22 -9.22
C PHE A 204 -1.12 9.53 -8.81
N VAL A 205 -0.23 8.54 -8.87
CA VAL A 205 1.11 8.65 -8.31
C VAL A 205 2.16 8.64 -9.42
N ILE A 206 3.07 9.61 -9.36
CA ILE A 206 4.17 9.78 -10.30
C ILE A 206 5.45 9.86 -9.47
N LYS A 207 6.33 8.86 -9.61
CA LYS A 207 7.60 8.78 -8.87
C LYS A 207 8.79 8.81 -9.81
N GLY A 208 9.68 9.77 -9.60
CA GLY A 208 11.02 9.72 -10.17
C GLY A 208 11.88 8.76 -9.36
N ILE A 209 12.69 7.96 -10.04
CA ILE A 209 13.49 6.92 -9.39
C ILE A 209 14.81 7.51 -8.87
N SER A 210 14.94 7.60 -7.55
CA SER A 210 16.12 8.17 -6.87
C SER A 210 17.07 7.14 -6.31
N ASP A 211 16.58 5.94 -6.00
CA ASP A 211 17.34 4.82 -5.47
C ASP A 211 16.71 3.49 -5.94
N TYR A 212 17.27 2.36 -5.50
CA TYR A 212 16.79 1.03 -5.83
C TYR A 212 16.07 0.32 -4.67
N ALA A 213 15.55 1.06 -3.68
CA ALA A 213 14.88 0.49 -2.51
C ALA A 213 15.74 -0.56 -1.77
N ASP A 214 17.06 -0.32 -1.72
CA ASP A 214 18.03 -1.14 -1.00
C ASP A 214 18.93 -0.27 -0.09
N THR A 215 19.97 -0.87 0.48
CA THR A 215 20.87 -0.19 1.42
C THR A 215 21.82 0.82 0.80
N HIS A 216 21.92 0.91 -0.53
CA HIS A 216 22.87 1.77 -1.25
C HIS A 216 22.23 3.06 -1.75
N GLY A 217 20.98 3.36 -1.37
CA GLY A 217 20.34 4.63 -1.70
C GLY A 217 21.19 5.82 -1.27
N ASP A 218 21.48 6.71 -2.23
CA ASP A 218 22.19 7.96 -1.99
C ASP A 218 21.36 9.15 -2.48
N ARG A 219 21.82 10.36 -2.17
CA ARG A 219 21.06 11.58 -2.45
C ARG A 219 21.38 12.20 -3.82
N LYS A 220 22.30 11.63 -4.60
CA LYS A 220 22.80 12.25 -5.84
C LYS A 220 21.70 12.36 -6.90
N TRP A 221 20.80 11.38 -6.93
CA TRP A 221 19.73 11.30 -7.92
C TRP A 221 18.41 11.94 -7.47
N GLU A 222 18.25 12.30 -6.19
CA GLU A 222 17.00 12.87 -5.63
C GLU A 222 16.53 14.10 -6.43
N GLY A 223 17.44 15.03 -6.74
CA GLY A 223 17.10 16.26 -7.45
C GLY A 223 16.66 16.00 -8.90
N TYR A 224 17.44 15.24 -9.67
CA TYR A 224 17.06 14.92 -11.05
C TYR A 224 15.79 14.08 -11.13
N ALA A 225 15.63 13.07 -10.25
CA ALA A 225 14.41 12.26 -10.15
C ALA A 225 13.17 13.15 -9.88
N THR A 226 13.31 14.12 -8.97
CA THR A 226 12.25 15.10 -8.70
C THR A 226 11.92 15.94 -9.93
N ALA A 227 12.93 16.42 -10.66
CA ALA A 227 12.75 17.21 -11.87
C ALA A 227 12.07 16.40 -13.00
N ALA A 228 12.48 15.14 -13.19
CA ALA A 228 11.89 14.24 -14.17
C ALA A 228 10.41 13.97 -13.85
N ALA A 229 10.09 13.57 -12.61
CA ALA A 229 8.71 13.36 -12.16
C ALA A 229 7.84 14.61 -12.36
N SER A 230 8.39 15.79 -12.05
CA SER A 230 7.71 17.07 -12.21
C SER A 230 7.48 17.44 -13.67
N ALA A 231 8.43 17.12 -14.57
CA ALA A 231 8.28 17.33 -16.01
C ALA A 231 7.14 16.48 -16.58
N TYR A 232 7.08 15.19 -16.22
CA TYR A 232 5.98 14.32 -16.60
C TYR A 232 4.65 14.80 -16.03
N ALA A 233 4.61 15.17 -14.74
CA ALA A 233 3.40 15.68 -14.10
C ALA A 233 2.89 16.97 -14.79
N LYS A 234 3.80 17.84 -15.22
CA LYS A 234 3.45 19.04 -15.96
C LYS A 234 2.77 18.70 -17.29
N ASP A 235 3.31 17.78 -18.09
CA ASP A 235 2.65 17.37 -19.33
C ASP A 235 1.32 16.68 -19.07
N PHE A 236 1.25 15.86 -18.03
CA PHE A 236 0.02 15.21 -17.61
C PHE A 236 -1.07 16.23 -17.32
N LEU A 237 -0.76 17.30 -16.59
CA LEU A 237 -1.69 18.40 -16.32
C LEU A 237 -2.12 19.17 -17.58
N TYR A 238 -1.28 19.25 -18.61
CA TYR A 238 -1.69 19.83 -19.90
C TYR A 238 -2.66 18.96 -20.70
N VAL A 239 -2.59 17.63 -20.49
CA VAL A 239 -3.47 16.67 -21.16
C VAL A 239 -4.77 16.47 -20.36
N LEU A 240 -4.70 16.57 -19.04
CA LEU A 240 -5.84 16.43 -18.14
C LEU A 240 -6.88 17.52 -18.40
N ARG A 241 -8.02 17.15 -18.98
CA ARG A 241 -9.06 18.11 -19.35
C ARG A 241 -9.88 18.52 -18.12
N SER A 242 -9.93 19.82 -17.85
CA SER A 242 -10.70 20.38 -16.74
C SER A 242 -12.19 19.98 -16.77
N GLU A 243 -12.80 19.91 -17.96
CA GLU A 243 -14.20 19.48 -18.11
C GLU A 243 -14.41 18.02 -17.70
N GLN A 244 -13.45 17.13 -17.96
CA GLN A 244 -13.53 15.74 -17.52
C GLN A 244 -13.40 15.64 -16.00
N VAL A 245 -12.47 16.39 -15.41
CA VAL A 245 -12.29 16.46 -13.94
C VAL A 245 -13.53 17.01 -13.24
N LYS A 246 -14.27 17.95 -13.85
CA LYS A 246 -15.54 18.46 -13.29
C LYS A 246 -16.64 17.39 -13.22
N ASN A 247 -16.62 16.44 -14.17
CA ASN A 247 -17.58 15.33 -14.23
C ASN A 247 -17.23 14.19 -13.26
N GLU A 248 -16.00 14.17 -12.73
CA GLU A 248 -15.63 13.25 -11.67
C GLU A 248 -16.42 13.54 -10.40
N ARG A 249 -16.63 12.49 -9.60
CA ARG A 249 -17.27 12.68 -8.29
C ARG A 249 -16.28 13.38 -7.35
N PRO A 250 -16.78 14.29 -6.47
CA PRO A 250 -16.01 14.70 -5.30
C PRO A 250 -15.35 13.51 -4.63
N VAL A 251 -14.06 13.64 -4.31
CA VAL A 251 -13.43 12.71 -3.38
C VAL A 251 -14.19 12.86 -2.09
N GLN A 252 -15.00 11.86 -1.78
CA GLN A 252 -15.69 11.82 -0.52
C GLN A 252 -14.68 11.29 0.50
N PRO A 253 -14.55 11.94 1.68
CA PRO A 253 -13.90 11.24 2.77
C PRO A 253 -14.66 9.94 2.97
N HIS A 254 -13.97 8.81 3.14
CA HIS A 254 -14.62 7.63 3.67
C HIS A 254 -15.35 8.07 4.94
N SER A 255 -16.68 8.04 4.88
CA SER A 255 -17.52 8.63 5.89
C SER A 255 -17.49 7.79 7.16
N ASP A 256 -16.95 8.35 8.23
CA ASP A 256 -17.34 8.01 9.60
C ASP A 256 -18.74 8.57 9.96
N SER A 257 -19.61 8.86 8.98
CA SER A 257 -20.98 9.31 9.21
C SER A 257 -21.98 8.16 9.04
N PHE A 258 -22.46 7.70 10.18
CA PHE A 258 -23.70 6.94 10.34
C PHE A 258 -24.88 7.67 9.68
N PRO A 259 -25.81 6.97 9.00
CA PRO A 259 -27.08 7.57 8.63
C PRO A 259 -27.90 7.81 9.89
N SER A 260 -28.15 9.08 10.21
CA SER A 260 -29.24 9.48 11.09
C SER A 260 -30.57 9.17 10.39
N GLY A 261 -31.46 8.51 11.14
CA GLY A 261 -32.79 8.02 10.79
C GLY A 261 -33.46 8.58 9.52
N GLY A 262 -33.77 7.67 8.61
CA GLY A 262 -34.65 7.86 7.47
C GLY A 262 -34.82 6.51 6.78
N GLU A 263 -36.05 5.99 6.80
CA GLU A 263 -36.48 4.64 6.40
C GLU A 263 -35.69 4.00 5.24
N THR A 264 -35.00 2.90 5.56
CA THR A 264 -34.38 2.03 4.55
C THR A 264 -35.35 0.92 4.18
N THR A 265 -35.72 0.88 2.91
CA THR A 265 -36.13 -0.36 2.25
C THR A 265 -34.90 -1.27 2.10
N PRO A 266 -35.04 -2.60 2.29
CA PRO A 266 -33.91 -3.52 2.41
C PRO A 266 -33.51 -4.07 1.03
N ASP A 267 -32.22 -4.02 0.65
CA ASP A 267 -31.46 -5.25 0.36
C ASP A 267 -29.99 -4.99 -0.02
N THR A 268 -29.10 -5.56 0.80
CA THR A 268 -27.77 -6.19 0.55
C THR A 268 -26.99 -6.15 1.88
N ARG A 269 -27.49 -6.87 2.90
CA ARG A 269 -26.76 -7.11 4.15
C ARG A 269 -25.79 -8.28 3.93
N SER A 270 -24.52 -8.12 4.28
CA SER A 270 -23.62 -9.25 4.55
C SER A 270 -24.30 -10.15 5.60
N SER A 271 -24.49 -11.44 5.30
CA SER A 271 -25.25 -12.35 6.16
C SER A 271 -24.36 -13.10 7.16
N LEU A 272 -23.47 -12.37 7.83
CA LEU A 272 -22.63 -12.92 8.90
C LEU A 272 -23.51 -13.36 10.08
N ARG A 273 -23.40 -14.64 10.45
CA ARG A 273 -24.06 -15.25 11.61
C ARG A 273 -23.04 -16.05 12.41
N VAL A 274 -23.13 -15.98 13.73
CA VAL A 274 -22.29 -16.76 14.65
C VAL A 274 -23.24 -17.58 15.53
N LYS A 275 -22.91 -18.86 15.77
CA LYS A 275 -23.77 -19.77 16.53
C LYS A 275 -22.99 -20.41 17.67
N LEU A 276 -23.67 -20.66 18.79
CA LEU A 276 -23.18 -21.51 19.87
C LEU A 276 -23.95 -22.82 19.95
N GLU A 277 -23.23 -23.92 20.15
CA GLU A 277 -23.78 -25.24 20.37
C GLU A 277 -23.25 -25.86 21.67
N ASN A 278 -24.01 -26.75 22.28
CA ASN A 278 -23.61 -27.42 23.53
C ASN A 278 -22.50 -28.46 23.29
N LYS A 279 -21.59 -28.57 24.27
CA LYS A 279 -20.53 -29.59 24.33
C LYS A 279 -20.39 -30.12 25.75
N HIS A 280 -19.87 -31.34 25.90
CA HIS A 280 -19.36 -31.85 27.17
C HIS A 280 -18.22 -30.96 27.72
N LYS A 281 -18.14 -30.84 29.05
CA LYS A 281 -17.17 -29.94 29.69
C LYS A 281 -15.72 -30.39 29.44
N THR A 282 -14.90 -29.52 28.88
CA THR A 282 -13.44 -29.67 28.78
C THR A 282 -12.73 -28.58 29.60
N ILE A 283 -11.48 -28.80 30.01
CA ILE A 283 -10.65 -27.78 30.67
C ILE A 283 -9.52 -27.44 29.71
N GLU A 284 -9.41 -26.17 29.35
CA GLU A 284 -8.46 -25.71 28.34
C GLU A 284 -7.64 -24.53 28.87
N GLY A 285 -6.36 -24.46 28.49
CA GLY A 285 -5.43 -23.44 28.98
C GLY A 285 -5.46 -22.18 28.14
N HIS A 286 -5.75 -21.04 28.75
CA HIS A 286 -5.78 -19.73 28.11
C HIS A 286 -4.44 -19.03 28.27
N THR A 287 -3.85 -18.62 27.15
CA THR A 287 -2.58 -17.88 27.10
C THR A 287 -2.74 -16.49 26.50
N ARG A 288 -3.95 -16.13 26.07
CA ARG A 288 -4.25 -14.85 25.40
C ARG A 288 -5.53 -14.20 25.91
N THR A 289 -5.69 -12.92 25.62
CA THR A 289 -6.95 -12.18 25.71
C THR A 289 -7.41 -11.80 24.31
N CYS A 290 -8.72 -11.76 24.08
CA CYS A 290 -9.34 -11.34 22.85
C CYS A 290 -10.25 -10.12 23.07
N THR A 291 -10.17 -9.15 22.16
CA THR A 291 -10.99 -7.93 22.15
C THR A 291 -11.58 -7.74 20.77
N LEU A 292 -12.90 -7.82 20.65
CA LEU A 292 -13.60 -7.61 19.39
C LEU A 292 -13.84 -6.12 19.19
N LYS A 293 -13.43 -5.63 18.02
CA LYS A 293 -13.73 -4.29 17.54
C LYS A 293 -14.61 -4.35 16.30
N PHE A 294 -15.44 -3.34 16.12
CA PHE A 294 -16.19 -3.08 14.91
C PHE A 294 -15.94 -1.64 14.48
N ASN A 295 -15.49 -1.42 13.25
CA ASN A 295 -15.01 -0.13 12.74
C ASN A 295 -14.04 0.56 13.72
N GLY A 296 -13.08 -0.20 14.24
CA GLY A 296 -12.05 0.30 15.16
C GLY A 296 -12.51 0.57 16.61
N ARG A 297 -13.80 0.47 16.93
CA ARG A 297 -14.32 0.61 18.32
C ARG A 297 -14.45 -0.74 18.99
N THR A 298 -13.97 -0.87 20.22
CA THR A 298 -14.19 -2.07 21.03
C THR A 298 -15.68 -2.24 21.34
N ILE A 299 -16.24 -3.36 20.90
CA ILE A 299 -17.64 -3.73 21.14
C ILE A 299 -17.78 -4.92 22.10
N TRP A 300 -16.70 -5.69 22.30
CA TRP A 300 -16.68 -6.80 23.25
C TRP A 300 -15.24 -7.14 23.69
N GLY A 301 -15.05 -7.59 24.93
CA GLY A 301 -13.74 -7.91 25.50
C GLY A 301 -13.15 -6.81 26.42
N PRO A 302 -11.91 -6.99 26.92
CA PRO A 302 -11.04 -8.15 26.73
C PRO A 302 -11.54 -9.40 27.50
N ARG A 303 -11.43 -10.59 26.91
CA ARG A 303 -11.74 -11.89 27.56
C ARG A 303 -10.64 -12.91 27.30
N GLY A 304 -10.45 -13.86 28.22
CA GLY A 304 -9.48 -14.94 28.03
C GLY A 304 -9.77 -15.75 26.77
N CYS A 305 -8.71 -16.17 26.05
CA CYS A 305 -8.82 -17.07 24.91
C CYS A 305 -7.53 -17.89 24.70
N HIS A 306 -7.58 -18.86 23.79
CA HIS A 306 -6.49 -19.79 23.45
C HIS A 306 -5.89 -19.44 22.10
N ASP A 307 -4.80 -20.12 21.76
CA ASP A 307 -4.10 -19.90 20.50
C ASP A 307 -4.95 -20.21 19.26
N ASN A 308 -5.92 -21.14 19.33
CA ASN A 308 -6.85 -21.46 18.23
C ASN A 308 -7.95 -20.40 17.99
N THR A 309 -8.02 -19.36 18.83
CA THR A 309 -8.92 -18.20 18.64
C THR A 309 -8.53 -17.36 17.41
N ILE A 310 -7.34 -17.60 16.85
CA ILE A 310 -6.93 -17.06 15.54
C ILE A 310 -7.88 -17.53 14.43
N ASP A 311 -8.41 -18.74 14.49
CA ASP A 311 -9.32 -19.25 13.47
C ASP A 311 -10.68 -18.52 13.53
N LEU A 312 -11.14 -18.19 14.75
CA LEU A 312 -12.30 -17.35 14.97
C LEU A 312 -12.09 -15.91 14.48
N LYS A 313 -10.90 -15.34 14.73
CA LYS A 313 -10.51 -14.03 14.19
C LYS A 313 -10.62 -14.04 12.67
N ASN A 314 -9.93 -14.96 12.01
CA ASN A 314 -9.88 -15.01 10.55
C ASN A 314 -11.27 -15.20 9.93
N ALA A 315 -12.09 -16.10 10.49
CA ALA A 315 -13.42 -16.36 9.98
C ALA A 315 -14.36 -15.14 10.06
N ILE A 316 -14.23 -14.32 11.10
CA ILE A 316 -15.06 -13.12 11.29
C ILE A 316 -14.57 -11.96 10.45
N GLU A 317 -13.25 -11.69 10.43
CA GLU A 317 -12.65 -10.60 9.63
C GLU A 317 -12.84 -10.84 8.12
N THR A 318 -12.79 -12.11 7.68
CA THR A 318 -13.07 -12.49 6.29
C THR A 318 -14.55 -12.32 5.96
N ALA A 319 -15.44 -12.66 6.90
CA ALA A 319 -16.88 -12.59 6.66
C ALA A 319 -17.41 -11.16 6.62
N ASP A 320 -16.83 -10.27 7.44
CA ASP A 320 -17.14 -8.86 7.45
C ASP A 320 -15.91 -8.06 7.91
N PRO A 321 -15.19 -7.41 6.97
CA PRO A 321 -13.94 -6.68 7.24
C PRO A 321 -14.07 -5.52 8.24
N ARG A 322 -15.29 -5.14 8.62
CA ARG A 322 -15.53 -4.13 9.65
C ARG A 322 -15.20 -4.66 11.04
N PHE A 323 -15.26 -5.97 11.26
CA PHE A 323 -14.85 -6.57 12.51
C PHE A 323 -13.33 -6.76 12.55
N ASN A 324 -12.77 -6.68 13.76
CA ASN A 324 -11.38 -7.05 14.03
C ASN A 324 -11.27 -7.68 15.42
N LEU A 325 -10.66 -8.86 15.52
CA LEU A 325 -10.46 -9.54 16.80
C LEU A 325 -8.99 -9.43 17.23
N TYR A 326 -8.72 -8.51 18.17
CA TYR A 326 -7.38 -8.28 18.71
C TYR A 326 -7.02 -9.37 19.71
N LEU A 327 -5.85 -9.96 19.57
CA LEU A 327 -5.33 -11.00 20.47
C LEU A 327 -4.06 -10.51 21.17
N GLU A 328 -4.05 -10.47 22.49
CA GLU A 328 -2.90 -10.09 23.31
C GLU A 328 -2.46 -11.26 24.21
N ARG A 329 -1.18 -11.36 24.58
CA ARG A 329 -0.71 -12.43 25.48
C ARG A 329 -1.04 -12.11 26.94
N LYS A 330 -1.45 -13.13 27.71
CA LYS A 330 -1.65 -13.06 29.17
C LYS A 330 -0.94 -14.22 29.89
N PRO A 331 -0.70 -14.12 31.22
CA PRO A 331 -0.30 -15.26 32.03
C PRO A 331 -1.29 -16.43 31.89
N LYS A 332 -0.77 -17.66 31.90
CA LYS A 332 -1.58 -18.86 31.68
C LYS A 332 -2.67 -19.00 32.75
N SER A 333 -3.93 -19.08 32.32
CA SER A 333 -5.06 -19.50 33.16
C SER A 333 -5.68 -20.78 32.61
N ILE A 334 -6.51 -21.46 33.42
CA ILE A 334 -7.31 -22.61 32.97
C ILE A 334 -8.78 -22.24 33.11
N GLU A 335 -9.57 -22.51 32.09
CA GLU A 335 -11.00 -22.19 32.09
C GLU A 335 -11.80 -23.37 31.52
N GLY A 336 -13.04 -23.52 31.97
CA GLY A 336 -13.93 -24.61 31.54
C GLY A 336 -14.66 -24.25 30.25
N HIS A 337 -14.66 -25.17 29.29
CA HIS A 337 -15.32 -25.05 28.00
C HIS A 337 -16.53 -25.97 27.93
N THR A 338 -17.68 -25.43 27.55
CA THR A 338 -18.98 -26.12 27.56
C THR A 338 -19.73 -25.92 26.24
N LYS A 339 -19.15 -25.18 25.29
CA LYS A 339 -19.79 -24.81 24.03
C LYS A 339 -18.85 -25.01 22.84
N TYR A 340 -19.45 -25.03 21.66
CA TYR A 340 -18.78 -24.84 20.39
C TYR A 340 -19.25 -23.55 19.75
N ILE A 341 -18.37 -22.82 19.08
CA ILE A 341 -18.70 -21.63 18.28
C ILE A 341 -18.43 -21.89 16.79
N SER A 342 -19.40 -21.55 15.95
CA SER A 342 -19.30 -21.65 14.49
C SER A 342 -19.61 -20.30 13.84
N VAL A 343 -18.94 -20.00 12.74
CA VAL A 343 -19.14 -18.77 11.94
C VAL A 343 -19.72 -19.17 10.59
N ILE A 344 -20.78 -18.48 10.19
CA ILE A 344 -21.49 -18.66 8.93
C ILE A 344 -21.47 -17.32 8.19
N SER A 345 -20.95 -17.32 6.98
CA SER A 345 -20.93 -16.14 6.11
C SER A 345 -21.57 -16.47 4.77
N ASN A 346 -22.54 -15.68 4.33
CA ASN A 346 -23.21 -15.87 3.04
C ASN A 346 -23.79 -17.28 2.87
N GLY A 347 -24.32 -17.84 3.95
CA GLY A 347 -24.90 -19.19 3.99
C GLY A 347 -23.90 -20.34 4.15
N ASN A 348 -22.60 -20.09 4.06
CA ASN A 348 -21.54 -21.10 4.17
C ASN A 348 -20.90 -21.09 5.56
N VAL A 349 -20.64 -22.27 6.13
CA VAL A 349 -19.89 -22.41 7.39
C VAL A 349 -18.41 -22.15 7.10
N THR A 350 -17.87 -21.05 7.63
CA THR A 350 -16.46 -20.65 7.46
C THR A 350 -15.59 -21.03 8.65
N LEU A 351 -16.21 -21.27 9.81
CA LEU A 351 -15.59 -21.89 10.98
C LEU A 351 -16.59 -22.87 11.58
N ASP A 352 -16.17 -24.11 11.77
CA ASP A 352 -17.03 -25.14 12.32
C ASP A 352 -16.53 -25.61 13.69
N ARG A 353 -17.37 -25.41 14.72
CA ARG A 353 -17.27 -26.01 16.05
C ARG A 353 -15.93 -25.78 16.77
N LEU A 354 -15.49 -24.54 16.87
CA LEU A 354 -14.36 -24.18 17.72
C LEU A 354 -14.75 -24.29 19.21
N SER A 355 -13.94 -24.95 20.04
CA SER A 355 -14.22 -25.15 21.47
C SER A 355 -14.25 -23.81 22.23
N THR A 356 -15.28 -23.56 23.04
CA THR A 356 -15.41 -22.31 23.79
C THR A 356 -16.25 -22.43 25.09
N HIS A 357 -16.41 -21.33 25.82
CA HIS A 357 -17.16 -21.24 27.08
C HIS A 357 -18.51 -20.50 26.93
N ASP A 358 -19.42 -20.68 27.89
CA ASP A 358 -20.76 -20.06 27.91
C ASP A 358 -20.75 -18.52 27.80
N ASN A 359 -19.69 -17.86 28.27
CA ASN A 359 -19.55 -16.40 28.25
C ASN A 359 -19.35 -15.81 26.84
N MET A 360 -19.31 -16.63 25.78
CA MET A 360 -19.27 -16.17 24.39
C MET A 360 -20.65 -15.72 23.87
N GLN A 361 -21.73 -15.87 24.61
CA GLN A 361 -23.03 -15.35 24.17
C GLN A 361 -22.96 -13.82 23.93
N GLY A 362 -22.33 -13.08 24.84
CA GLY A 362 -22.14 -11.64 24.66
C GLY A 362 -21.27 -11.26 23.45
N PHE A 363 -20.44 -12.18 22.94
CA PHE A 363 -19.68 -11.98 21.71
C PHE A 363 -20.59 -12.03 20.49
N ILE A 364 -21.53 -12.99 20.46
CA ILE A 364 -22.57 -13.09 19.43
C ILE A 364 -23.46 -11.87 19.48
N ASP A 365 -23.95 -11.51 20.67
CA ASP A 365 -24.85 -10.36 20.84
C ASP A 365 -24.20 -9.05 20.37
N ALA A 366 -22.88 -8.90 20.58
CA ALA A 366 -22.11 -7.75 20.11
C ALA A 366 -21.99 -7.73 18.57
N ILE A 367 -21.76 -8.89 17.95
CA ILE A 367 -21.72 -9.02 16.48
C ILE A 367 -23.10 -8.70 15.90
N GLU A 368 -24.15 -9.36 16.38
CA GLU A 368 -25.52 -9.16 15.90
C GLU A 368 -25.98 -7.71 16.09
N SER A 369 -25.65 -7.08 17.22
CA SER A 369 -25.93 -5.67 17.45
C SER A 369 -25.16 -4.75 16.50
N ALA A 370 -23.93 -5.10 16.14
CA ALA A 370 -23.10 -4.30 15.23
C ALA A 370 -23.54 -4.42 13.76
N VAL A 371 -24.04 -5.58 13.32
CA VAL A 371 -24.58 -5.78 11.96
C VAL A 371 -26.08 -5.45 11.83
N GLY A 372 -26.73 -5.00 12.91
CA GLY A 372 -28.15 -4.61 12.90
C GLY A 372 -29.12 -5.80 12.82
N LEU A 373 -28.73 -6.96 13.35
CA LEU A 373 -29.50 -8.21 13.39
C LEU A 373 -30.31 -8.41 14.68
N LYS A 374 -30.51 -7.37 15.52
CA LYS A 374 -31.47 -7.47 16.63
C LYS A 374 -32.88 -7.69 16.08
N ILE A 375 -33.29 -8.95 16.08
CA ILE A 375 -34.69 -9.37 16.09
C ILE A 375 -35.23 -8.91 17.44
N SER A 376 -36.19 -8.00 17.41
CA SER A 376 -37.12 -7.74 18.50
C SER A 376 -37.69 -9.06 19.02
N LEU A 377 -37.40 -9.39 20.29
CA LEU A 377 -38.28 -10.23 21.10
C LEU A 377 -39.33 -9.33 21.74
#